data_AF-A0A5N4E6E3-F1
#
_entry.id   AF-A0A5N4E6E3-F1
#
_cell.length_a   1.000
_cell.length_b   1.000
_cell.length_c   1.000
_cell.angle_alpha   90.00
_cell.angle_beta   90.00
_cell.angle_gamma   90.00
#
_symmetry.space_group_name_H-M   'P 1'
#
loop_
_entity.id
_entity.type
_entity.pdbx_description
1 polymer ?
#
loop_
_entity_poly.entity_id
_entity_poly.type
_entity_poly.pdbx_seq_one_letter_code
_entity_poly.pdbx_strand_id
1 'polypeptide(L)'
;MEGQEEGAGRVLLQTSAWTPATRRPAVLLSWASSPRTMDNRTCGQEKPGSAQVLYTYTGALLVLGLLLNGWALWVLCHRLQRWTETRIYMANLAVADLCLLCALPFFLHSLKRKSPTDTLLCQLSQGVYLVNRYMSISLVMAIALDRYVAVRHPLRARALRSPRRAVAVCAALWALVVSSLVLRWFLGRQEGGFCFSNSSRQSSYTTIFSLLGFYLPLAVLVFCSLQVVAATLAPKPAADTGQVESTQKAARMVWANLVVFVVCFLPFHVVLTVQVATGLHSCALHLALDVTSKLSNANCCLDAVCYYYMAKEFQEASALAVPPSAKAHKSQDSLCVTLA
;
A
#
# COMPACT_ATOMS: atom_id res chain seq x y z
N MET A 1 12.20 95.27 -13.41
CA MET A 1 13.10 94.70 -14.44
C MET A 1 12.34 93.53 -15.04
N GLU A 2 11.47 93.76 -16.03
CA GLU A 2 11.81 93.83 -17.48
C GLU A 2 12.57 92.57 -17.90
N GLY A 3 11.91 91.61 -18.57
CA GLY A 3 11.89 91.47 -20.03
C GLY A 3 12.78 90.26 -20.40
N GLN A 4 12.62 89.46 -21.45
CA GLN A 4 11.81 89.50 -22.66
C GLN A 4 11.98 88.15 -23.43
N GLU A 5 10.91 87.73 -24.11
CA GLU A 5 10.76 86.90 -25.33
C GLU A 5 11.80 85.86 -25.81
N GLU A 6 11.32 84.69 -26.22
CA GLU A 6 11.21 84.35 -27.66
C GLU A 6 10.17 83.24 -27.89
N GLY A 7 9.32 83.42 -28.91
CA GLY A 7 8.33 82.44 -29.34
C GLY A 7 8.50 82.09 -30.81
N ALA A 8 7.88 80.99 -31.24
CA ALA A 8 7.38 80.81 -32.61
C ALA A 8 6.47 79.56 -32.67
N GLY A 9 5.22 79.76 -33.07
CA GLY A 9 4.34 78.70 -33.55
C GLY A 9 4.25 78.70 -35.07
N ARG A 10 3.93 77.54 -35.68
CA ARG A 10 2.99 77.43 -36.82
C ARG A 10 2.66 75.98 -37.22
N VAL A 11 1.41 75.65 -36.91
CA VAL A 11 0.34 74.93 -37.63
C VAL A 11 0.54 74.49 -39.10
N LEU A 12 0.10 73.23 -39.34
CA LEU A 12 -0.43 72.53 -40.55
C LEU A 12 0.44 72.33 -41.81
N LEU A 13 0.47 71.08 -42.29
CA LEU A 13 -0.04 70.71 -43.62
C LEU A 13 -0.28 69.19 -43.72
N GLN A 14 -1.48 68.86 -44.18
CA GLN A 14 -2.01 67.53 -44.44
C GLN A 14 -1.70 67.17 -45.90
N THR A 15 -1.01 66.08 -46.18
CA THR A 15 -0.96 65.49 -47.53
C THR A 15 -1.17 63.98 -47.47
N SER A 16 -2.18 63.56 -48.22
CA SER A 16 -2.60 62.20 -48.50
C SER A 16 -1.59 61.46 -49.38
N ALA A 17 -1.27 60.22 -49.03
CA ALA A 17 -0.70 59.25 -49.98
C ALA A 17 -1.34 57.87 -49.77
N TRP A 18 -2.14 57.47 -50.77
CA TRP A 18 -2.68 56.13 -50.95
C TRP A 18 -1.61 55.19 -51.50
N THR A 19 -1.46 53.98 -50.96
CA THR A 19 -1.05 52.75 -51.67
C THR A 19 -1.38 51.48 -50.84
N PRO A 20 -1.52 50.28 -51.45
CA PRO A 20 -2.59 49.36 -51.14
C PRO A 20 -2.20 48.08 -50.37
N ALA A 21 -3.21 47.53 -49.69
CA ALA A 21 -3.53 46.12 -49.46
C ALA A 21 -2.39 45.08 -49.33
N THR A 22 -2.26 44.48 -48.14
CA THR A 22 -2.16 43.02 -48.02
C THR A 22 -3.08 42.50 -46.91
N ARG A 23 -3.97 41.58 -47.30
CA ARG A 23 -4.95 40.89 -46.46
C ARG A 23 -4.25 39.85 -45.58
N ARG A 24 -4.62 39.77 -44.30
CA ARG A 24 -4.85 38.51 -43.57
C ARG A 24 -6.01 38.70 -42.58
N PRO A 25 -7.03 37.83 -42.56
CA PRO A 25 -8.16 37.98 -41.65
C PRO A 25 -7.81 37.43 -40.26
N ALA A 26 -7.90 38.27 -39.24
CA ALA A 26 -7.94 37.84 -37.85
C ALA A 26 -9.36 37.40 -37.52
N VAL A 27 -9.69 36.16 -37.87
CA VAL A 27 -10.76 35.41 -37.21
C VAL A 27 -10.04 34.36 -36.39
N LEU A 28 -10.24 34.35 -35.08
CA LEU A 28 -10.42 33.15 -34.25
C LEU A 28 -10.51 33.54 -32.76
N LEU A 29 -11.73 33.34 -32.23
CA LEU A 29 -12.03 32.78 -30.91
C LEU A 29 -11.82 33.65 -29.66
N SER A 30 -12.84 34.49 -29.40
CA SER A 30 -13.20 34.93 -28.05
C SER A 30 -13.88 33.81 -27.25
N TRP A 31 -13.12 32.80 -26.82
CA TRP A 31 -13.56 31.83 -25.81
C TRP A 31 -12.44 31.59 -24.78
N ALA A 32 -11.96 32.68 -24.19
CA ALA A 32 -11.18 32.60 -22.95
C ALA A 32 -12.15 32.70 -21.78
N SER A 33 -12.83 31.60 -21.46
CA SER A 33 -13.43 31.44 -20.13
C SER A 33 -12.28 31.47 -19.13
N SER A 34 -12.21 32.56 -18.35
CA SER A 34 -11.27 32.71 -17.24
C SER A 34 -11.30 31.44 -16.37
N PRO A 35 -10.15 30.78 -16.11
CA PRO A 35 -10.13 29.74 -15.10
C PRO A 35 -10.44 30.44 -13.78
N ARG A 36 -11.57 30.10 -13.16
CA ARG A 36 -11.79 30.44 -11.76
C ARG A 36 -10.66 29.79 -10.98
N THR A 37 -9.66 30.58 -10.58
CA THR A 37 -8.72 30.23 -9.54
C THR A 37 -9.54 30.08 -8.26
N MET A 38 -9.95 28.85 -7.96
CA MET A 38 -10.53 28.55 -6.65
C MET A 38 -9.47 28.87 -5.60
N ASP A 39 -9.84 29.74 -4.67
CA ASP A 39 -9.00 30.19 -3.57
C ASP A 39 -8.53 28.96 -2.74
N ASN A 40 -7.21 28.84 -2.58
CA ASN A 40 -6.53 27.71 -1.92
C ASN A 40 -6.91 27.57 -0.43
N ARG A 41 -7.65 28.54 0.11
CA ARG A 41 -8.12 28.58 1.51
C ARG A 41 -9.34 27.71 1.81
N THR A 42 -9.96 27.07 0.81
CA THR A 42 -11.24 26.34 1.00
C THR A 42 -11.15 24.82 0.91
N CYS A 43 -9.95 24.24 0.77
CA CYS A 43 -9.82 22.79 0.59
C CYS A 43 -10.19 21.93 1.83
N GLY A 44 -10.42 22.56 2.98
CA GLY A 44 -10.67 21.89 4.25
C GLY A 44 -12.06 22.12 4.86
N GLN A 45 -13.06 22.61 4.11
CA GLN A 45 -14.42 22.63 4.67
C GLN A 45 -14.94 21.19 4.75
N GLU A 46 -14.82 20.60 5.94
CA GLU A 46 -15.48 19.36 6.32
C GLU A 46 -16.97 19.48 5.97
N LYS A 47 -17.40 18.75 4.93
CA LYS A 47 -18.82 18.61 4.65
C LYS A 47 -19.48 17.98 5.87
N PRO A 48 -20.66 18.47 6.32
CA PRO A 48 -21.38 17.82 7.40
C PRO A 48 -21.59 16.33 7.05
N GLY A 49 -20.96 15.44 7.83
CA GLY A 49 -20.94 13.98 7.62
C GLY A 49 -19.55 13.35 7.41
N SER A 50 -18.51 14.10 7.04
CA SER A 50 -17.16 13.54 6.79
C SER A 50 -16.53 12.91 8.04
N ALA A 51 -16.70 13.55 9.20
CA ALA A 51 -16.23 13.02 10.47
C ALA A 51 -16.92 11.69 10.84
N GLN A 52 -18.23 11.58 10.63
CA GLN A 52 -18.98 10.35 10.92
C GLN A 52 -18.50 9.17 10.06
N VAL A 53 -18.27 9.41 8.77
CA VAL A 53 -17.68 8.41 7.85
C VAL A 53 -16.28 7.99 8.34
N LEU A 54 -15.45 8.93 8.79
CA LEU A 54 -14.12 8.62 9.31
C LEU A 54 -14.17 7.77 10.59
N TYR A 55 -15.02 8.13 11.55
CA TYR A 55 -15.15 7.37 12.81
C TYR A 55 -15.71 5.97 12.56
N THR A 56 -16.74 5.83 11.72
CA THR A 56 -17.32 4.53 11.37
C THR A 56 -16.32 3.66 10.63
N TYR A 57 -15.60 4.20 9.64
CA TYR A 57 -14.52 3.51 8.94
C TYR A 57 -13.42 3.03 9.88
N THR A 58 -12.91 3.92 10.73
CA THR A 58 -11.79 3.60 11.64
C THR A 58 -12.23 2.61 12.71
N GLY A 59 -13.46 2.72 13.21
CA GLY A 59 -14.05 1.75 14.14
C GLY A 59 -14.22 0.37 13.52
N ALA A 60 -14.66 0.30 12.26
CA ALA A 60 -14.77 -0.96 11.52
C ALA A 60 -13.40 -1.62 11.32
N LEU A 61 -12.39 -0.84 10.91
CA LEU A 61 -11.00 -1.33 10.82
C LEU A 61 -10.48 -1.85 12.16
N LEU A 62 -10.72 -1.12 13.24
CA LEU A 62 -10.27 -1.51 14.57
C LEU A 62 -10.86 -2.85 14.99
N VAL A 63 -12.18 -3.00 14.91
CA VAL A 63 -12.88 -4.23 15.31
C VAL A 63 -12.49 -5.40 14.41
N LEU A 64 -12.61 -5.22 13.09
CA LEU A 64 -12.34 -6.30 12.13
C LEU A 64 -10.87 -6.69 12.14
N GLY A 65 -9.97 -5.70 12.15
CA GLY A 65 -8.53 -5.93 12.16
C GLY A 65 -8.05 -6.62 13.43
N LEU A 66 -8.54 -6.23 14.62
CA LEU A 66 -8.16 -6.89 15.87
C LEU A 66 -8.62 -8.35 15.90
N LEU A 67 -9.84 -8.61 15.45
CA LEU A 67 -10.38 -9.98 15.37
C LEU A 67 -9.57 -10.83 14.40
N LEU A 68 -9.36 -10.35 13.17
CA LEU A 68 -8.67 -11.12 12.12
C LEU A 68 -7.20 -11.36 12.46
N ASN A 69 -6.45 -10.31 12.81
CA ASN A 69 -5.01 -10.42 13.08
C ASN A 69 -4.73 -11.09 14.43
N GLY A 70 -5.53 -10.79 15.45
CA GLY A 70 -5.41 -11.43 16.76
C GLY A 70 -5.68 -12.93 16.69
N TRP A 71 -6.75 -13.32 15.99
CA TRP A 71 -7.06 -14.73 15.77
C TRP A 71 -6.00 -15.43 14.92
N ALA A 72 -5.54 -14.80 13.82
CA ALA A 72 -4.49 -15.35 12.98
C ALA A 72 -3.19 -15.57 13.77
N LEU A 73 -2.76 -14.59 14.57
CA LEU A 73 -1.57 -14.69 15.41
C LEU A 73 -1.73 -15.81 16.46
N TRP A 74 -2.90 -15.93 17.09
CA TRP A 74 -3.18 -17.03 18.01
C TRP A 74 -3.09 -18.40 17.33
N VAL A 75 -3.67 -18.57 16.14
CA VAL A 75 -3.59 -19.82 15.36
C VAL A 75 -2.13 -20.14 14.99
N LEU A 76 -1.39 -19.15 14.50
CA LEU A 76 0.02 -19.29 14.12
C LEU A 76 0.89 -19.71 15.29
N CYS A 77 0.69 -19.12 16.48
CA CYS A 77 1.50 -19.39 17.66
C CYS A 77 1.11 -20.68 18.39
N HIS A 78 -0.18 -21.02 18.47
CA HIS A 78 -0.66 -22.09 19.35
C HIS A 78 -1.17 -23.34 18.63
N ARG A 79 -1.69 -23.22 17.41
CA ARG A 79 -2.27 -24.37 16.68
C ARG A 79 -1.28 -24.98 15.69
N LEU A 80 -0.30 -24.20 15.25
CA LEU A 80 0.69 -24.61 14.27
C LEU A 80 2.00 -24.99 14.95
N GLN A 81 2.21 -26.30 15.11
CA GLN A 81 3.30 -26.87 15.90
C GLN A 81 4.72 -26.67 15.32
N ARG A 82 4.83 -26.25 14.05
CA ARG A 82 6.12 -26.06 13.36
C ARG A 82 6.23 -24.66 12.76
N TRP A 83 7.26 -23.90 13.11
CA TRP A 83 7.51 -22.60 12.49
C TRP A 83 8.14 -22.77 11.11
N THR A 84 7.49 -22.22 10.08
CA THR A 84 8.01 -22.13 8.71
C THR A 84 8.34 -20.69 8.39
N GLU A 85 9.11 -20.47 7.32
CA GLU A 85 9.53 -19.15 6.85
C GLU A 85 8.32 -18.24 6.61
N THR A 86 7.32 -18.76 5.90
CA THR A 86 6.09 -18.02 5.59
C THR A 86 5.30 -17.68 6.85
N ARG A 87 5.22 -18.59 7.83
CA ARG A 87 4.55 -18.33 9.12
C ARG A 87 5.22 -17.21 9.89
N ILE A 88 6.56 -17.14 9.84
CA ILE A 88 7.32 -16.04 10.46
C ILE A 88 7.00 -14.71 9.78
N TYR A 89 6.97 -14.64 8.46
CA TYR A 89 6.60 -13.41 7.75
C TYR A 89 5.16 -12.99 8.06
N MET A 90 4.21 -13.94 8.07
CA MET A 90 2.80 -13.66 8.39
C MET A 90 2.60 -13.24 9.84
N ALA A 91 3.33 -13.82 10.80
CA ALA A 91 3.27 -13.39 12.19
C ALA A 91 3.80 -11.95 12.36
N ASN A 92 4.90 -11.61 11.68
CA ASN A 92 5.40 -10.23 11.67
C ASN A 92 4.43 -9.24 11.01
N LEU A 93 3.69 -9.69 9.98
CA LEU A 93 2.65 -8.90 9.33
C LEU A 93 1.50 -8.63 10.30
N ALA A 94 1.00 -9.68 10.98
CA ALA A 94 -0.03 -9.55 12.01
C ALA A 94 0.40 -8.63 13.15
N VAL A 95 1.67 -8.71 13.58
CA VAL A 95 2.22 -7.81 14.62
C VAL A 95 2.24 -6.36 14.15
N ALA A 96 2.68 -6.08 12.92
CA ALA A 96 2.66 -4.73 12.36
C ALA A 96 1.22 -4.18 12.30
N ASP A 97 0.27 -4.97 11.84
CA ASP A 97 -1.14 -4.59 11.74
C ASP A 97 -1.76 -4.33 13.11
N LEU A 98 -1.47 -5.19 14.11
CA LEU A 98 -1.91 -4.96 15.49
C LEU A 98 -1.32 -3.67 16.07
N CYS A 99 -0.06 -3.34 15.76
CA CYS A 99 0.53 -2.06 16.14
C CYS A 99 -0.22 -0.87 15.51
N LEU A 100 -0.56 -0.94 14.22
CA LEU A 100 -1.40 0.08 13.56
C LEU A 100 -2.76 0.21 14.24
N LEU A 101 -3.44 -0.90 14.49
CA LEU A 101 -4.77 -0.94 15.11
C LEU A 101 -4.75 -0.31 16.51
N CYS A 102 -3.71 -0.57 17.30
CA CYS A 102 -3.48 0.08 18.58
C CYS A 102 -3.21 1.59 18.46
N ALA A 103 -2.66 2.08 17.33
CA ALA A 103 -2.42 3.50 17.09
C ALA A 103 -3.68 4.26 16.64
N LEU A 104 -4.68 3.59 16.05
CA LEU A 104 -5.90 4.22 15.54
C LEU A 104 -6.66 5.07 16.59
N PRO A 105 -6.89 4.60 17.85
CA PRO A 105 -7.59 5.39 18.86
C PRO A 105 -6.86 6.68 19.23
N PHE A 106 -5.52 6.64 19.30
CA PHE A 106 -4.70 7.82 19.58
C PHE A 106 -4.74 8.83 18.44
N PHE A 107 -4.77 8.35 17.20
CA PHE A 107 -4.99 9.18 16.02
C PHE A 107 -6.35 9.89 16.10
N LEU A 108 -7.44 9.14 16.36
CA LEU A 108 -8.78 9.72 16.51
C LEU A 108 -8.87 10.73 17.67
N HIS A 109 -8.23 10.45 18.79
CA HIS A 109 -8.16 11.39 19.91
C HIS A 109 -7.44 12.68 19.53
N SER A 110 -6.37 12.57 18.74
CA SER A 110 -5.60 13.71 18.26
C SER A 110 -6.41 14.61 17.33
N LEU A 111 -7.25 14.03 16.46
CA LEU A 111 -8.15 14.79 15.58
C LEU A 111 -9.20 15.62 16.34
N LYS A 112 -9.64 15.16 17.52
CA LYS A 112 -10.60 15.92 18.35
C LYS A 112 -9.96 17.13 19.03
N ARG A 113 -8.66 17.10 19.28
CA ARG A 113 -7.96 18.23 19.92
C ARG A 113 -7.65 19.28 18.86
N LYS A 114 -8.32 20.44 18.93
CA LYS A 114 -7.96 21.66 18.19
C LYS A 114 -6.70 22.30 18.81
N SER A 115 -5.60 21.57 18.90
CA SER A 115 -4.33 22.08 19.41
C SER A 115 -3.50 22.67 18.27
N PRO A 116 -2.92 23.87 18.41
CA PRO A 116 -2.07 24.48 17.39
C PRO A 116 -0.68 23.82 17.25
N THR A 117 -0.31 22.92 18.18
CA THR A 117 0.97 22.22 18.22
C THR A 117 0.79 20.71 18.05
N ASP A 118 1.68 20.11 17.27
CA ASP A 118 1.75 18.65 17.10
C ASP A 118 2.04 17.99 18.46
N THR A 119 1.12 17.15 18.92
CA THR A 119 1.33 16.38 20.14
C THR A 119 2.25 15.19 19.85
N LEU A 120 3.06 14.79 20.84
CA LEU A 120 3.88 13.58 20.76
C LEU A 120 3.05 12.36 20.33
N LEU A 121 1.80 12.25 20.82
CA LEU A 121 0.88 11.17 20.46
C LEU A 121 0.50 11.17 18.97
N CYS A 122 0.24 12.33 18.36
CA CYS A 122 -0.04 12.42 16.92
C CYS A 122 1.20 11.98 16.13
N GLN A 123 2.38 12.48 16.49
CA GLN A 123 3.62 12.16 15.76
C GLN A 123 4.01 10.69 15.90
N LEU A 124 3.84 10.09 17.08
CA LEU A 124 4.02 8.65 17.29
C LEU A 124 3.01 7.84 16.47
N SER A 125 1.73 8.24 16.46
CA SER A 125 0.70 7.58 15.67
C SER A 125 1.05 7.62 14.18
N GLN A 126 1.44 8.78 13.66
CA GLN A 126 1.90 8.93 12.28
C GLN A 126 3.10 8.02 11.97
N GLY A 127 4.06 7.94 12.90
CA GLY A 127 5.19 7.03 12.81
C GLY A 127 4.74 5.58 12.67
N VAL A 128 3.82 5.11 13.51
CA VAL A 128 3.28 3.75 13.45
C VAL A 128 2.56 3.47 12.12
N TYR A 129 1.78 4.41 11.58
CA TYR A 129 1.14 4.24 10.27
C TYR A 129 2.18 4.03 9.16
N LEU A 130 3.28 4.78 9.23
CA LEU A 130 4.35 4.70 8.25
C LEU A 130 5.17 3.40 8.40
N VAL A 131 5.44 2.98 9.65
CA VAL A 131 6.02 1.67 9.94
C VAL A 131 5.15 0.59 9.33
N ASN A 132 3.85 0.58 9.63
CA ASN A 132 2.94 -0.44 9.14
C ASN A 132 2.97 -0.52 7.62
N ARG A 133 2.82 0.62 6.94
CA ARG A 133 2.82 0.68 5.47
C ARG A 133 4.06 0.04 4.86
N TYR A 134 5.26 0.45 5.27
CA TYR A 134 6.49 -0.08 4.69
C TYR A 134 6.84 -1.48 5.18
N MET A 135 6.46 -1.83 6.41
CA MET A 135 6.64 -3.19 6.93
C MET A 135 5.75 -4.18 6.17
N SER A 136 4.46 -3.87 5.97
CA SER A 136 3.56 -4.70 5.17
C SER A 136 4.05 -4.84 3.73
N ILE A 137 4.43 -3.74 3.08
CA ILE A 137 5.02 -3.76 1.72
C ILE A 137 6.23 -4.71 1.65
N SER A 138 7.15 -4.57 2.61
CA SER A 138 8.41 -5.35 2.62
C SER A 138 8.17 -6.83 2.94
N LEU A 139 7.24 -7.14 3.85
CA LEU A 139 6.88 -8.52 4.21
C LEU A 139 6.16 -9.23 3.08
N VAL A 140 5.23 -8.56 2.39
CA VAL A 140 4.54 -9.11 1.21
C VAL A 140 5.55 -9.42 0.10
N MET A 141 6.52 -8.53 -0.14
CA MET A 141 7.63 -8.79 -1.05
C MET A 141 8.46 -10.00 -0.61
N ALA A 142 8.82 -10.11 0.68
CA ALA A 142 9.59 -11.23 1.21
C ALA A 142 8.84 -12.57 1.07
N ILE A 143 7.53 -12.58 1.29
CA ILE A 143 6.66 -13.76 1.07
C ILE A 143 6.67 -14.16 -0.41
N ALA A 144 6.56 -13.20 -1.33
CA ALA A 144 6.60 -13.48 -2.76
C ALA A 144 7.95 -14.02 -3.23
N LEU A 145 9.06 -13.48 -2.70
CA LEU A 145 10.42 -13.99 -2.94
C LEU A 145 10.59 -15.42 -2.39
N ASP A 146 10.12 -15.69 -1.18
CA ASP A 146 10.15 -17.02 -0.57
C ASP A 146 9.42 -18.05 -1.46
N ARG A 147 8.23 -17.69 -1.93
CA ARG A 147 7.42 -18.54 -2.83
C ARG A 147 8.07 -18.70 -4.21
N TYR A 148 8.61 -17.63 -4.79
CA TYR A 148 9.35 -17.69 -6.05
C TYR A 148 10.54 -18.65 -5.97
N VAL A 149 11.39 -18.52 -4.94
CA VAL A 149 12.57 -19.38 -4.76
C VAL A 149 12.13 -20.83 -4.55
N ALA A 150 11.09 -21.07 -3.75
CA ALA A 150 10.55 -22.41 -3.51
C ALA A 150 10.07 -23.11 -4.80
N VAL A 151 9.39 -22.37 -5.69
CA VAL A 151 8.78 -22.92 -6.91
C VAL A 151 9.79 -23.03 -8.05
N ARG A 152 10.60 -22.00 -8.28
CA ARG A 152 11.49 -21.92 -9.46
C ARG A 152 12.88 -22.50 -9.22
N HIS A 153 13.34 -22.51 -7.98
CA HIS A 153 14.72 -22.90 -7.64
C HIS A 153 14.77 -23.86 -6.45
N PRO A 154 14.13 -25.04 -6.50
CA PRO A 154 13.95 -25.93 -5.34
C PRO A 154 15.27 -26.36 -4.67
N LEU A 155 16.34 -26.59 -5.46
CA LEU A 155 17.66 -26.92 -4.91
C LEU A 155 18.28 -25.75 -4.13
N ARG A 156 18.14 -24.52 -4.66
CA ARG A 156 18.56 -23.31 -3.94
C ARG A 156 17.65 -23.05 -2.75
N ALA A 157 16.36 -23.32 -2.87
CA ALA A 157 15.39 -23.17 -1.78
C ALA A 157 15.79 -23.99 -0.56
N ARG A 158 16.25 -25.24 -0.75
CA ARG A 158 16.76 -26.09 0.33
C ARG A 158 17.97 -25.50 1.05
N ALA A 159 18.84 -24.81 0.32
CA ALA A 159 20.01 -24.16 0.89
C ALA A 159 19.72 -22.77 1.46
N LEU A 160 18.76 -22.03 0.89
CA LEU A 160 18.48 -20.62 1.17
C LEU A 160 17.41 -20.42 2.25
N ARG A 161 16.40 -21.28 2.30
CA ARG A 161 15.24 -21.14 3.19
C ARG A 161 15.52 -21.84 4.52
N SER A 162 15.34 -21.09 5.60
CA SER A 162 15.25 -21.65 6.94
C SER A 162 14.48 -20.68 7.84
N PRO A 163 13.79 -21.17 8.90
CA PRO A 163 13.09 -20.31 9.84
C PRO A 163 14.02 -19.26 10.47
N ARG A 164 15.26 -19.63 10.80
CA ARG A 164 16.26 -18.71 11.36
C ARG A 164 16.59 -17.55 10.41
N ARG A 165 16.67 -17.83 9.10
CA ARG A 165 16.90 -16.78 8.09
C ARG A 165 15.68 -15.90 7.89
N ALA A 166 14.47 -16.46 7.93
CA ALA A 166 13.25 -15.66 7.89
C ALA A 166 13.15 -14.69 9.09
N VAL A 167 13.53 -15.14 10.29
CA VAL A 167 13.65 -14.26 11.47
C VAL A 167 14.67 -13.15 11.25
N ALA A 168 15.87 -13.49 10.73
CA ALA A 168 16.90 -12.50 10.44
C ALA A 168 16.44 -11.46 9.40
N VAL A 169 15.75 -11.90 8.34
CA VAL A 169 15.15 -11.01 7.34
C VAL A 169 14.11 -10.09 8.00
N CYS A 170 13.19 -10.62 8.80
CA CYS A 170 12.20 -9.80 9.50
C CYS A 170 12.85 -8.77 10.41
N ALA A 171 13.86 -9.17 11.20
CA ALA A 171 14.59 -8.28 12.08
C ALA A 171 15.31 -7.16 11.31
N ALA A 172 15.92 -7.50 10.17
CA ALA A 172 16.55 -6.51 9.29
C ALA A 172 15.53 -5.53 8.69
N LEU A 173 14.35 -6.02 8.27
CA LEU A 173 13.27 -5.17 7.78
C LEU A 173 12.75 -4.21 8.86
N TRP A 174 12.50 -4.71 10.08
CA TRP A 174 12.12 -3.88 11.22
C TRP A 174 13.17 -2.80 11.51
N ALA A 175 14.44 -3.19 11.59
CA ALA A 175 15.53 -2.26 11.84
C ALA A 175 15.61 -1.19 10.73
N LEU A 176 15.51 -1.58 9.45
CA LEU A 176 15.52 -0.67 8.32
C LEU A 176 14.36 0.32 8.36
N VAL A 177 13.13 -0.18 8.54
CA VAL A 177 11.92 0.67 8.55
C VAL A 177 11.96 1.62 9.74
N VAL A 178 12.18 1.12 10.95
CA VAL A 178 12.20 1.95 12.17
C VAL A 178 13.34 2.96 12.15
N SER A 179 14.55 2.56 11.76
CA SER A 179 15.69 3.49 11.67
C SER A 179 15.44 4.60 10.65
N SER A 180 14.79 4.30 9.51
CA SER A 180 14.43 5.32 8.53
C SER A 180 13.48 6.38 9.09
N LEU A 181 12.59 6.01 10.01
CA LEU A 181 11.67 6.94 10.66
C LEU A 181 12.35 7.75 11.77
N VAL A 182 13.16 7.08 12.58
CA VAL A 182 13.96 7.73 13.62
C VAL A 182 14.88 8.77 12.99
N LEU A 183 15.50 8.46 11.85
CA LEU A 183 16.31 9.42 11.09
C LEU A 183 15.48 10.62 10.59
N ARG A 184 14.27 10.39 10.05
CA ARG A 184 13.37 11.49 9.65
C ARG A 184 13.01 12.39 10.82
N TRP A 185 12.78 11.79 11.99
CA TRP A 185 12.49 12.50 13.22
C TRP A 185 13.65 13.38 13.65
N PHE A 186 14.86 12.82 13.76
CA PHE A 186 16.05 13.58 14.13
C PHE A 186 16.39 14.69 13.15
N LEU A 187 16.16 14.48 11.85
CA LEU A 187 16.40 15.49 10.81
C LEU A 187 15.33 16.58 10.76
N GLY A 188 14.31 16.56 11.63
CA GLY A 188 13.21 17.51 11.63
C GLY A 188 12.39 17.50 10.33
N ARG A 189 12.52 16.45 9.51
CA ARG A 189 11.83 16.27 8.22
C ARG A 189 10.48 15.57 8.41
N GLN A 190 9.77 15.97 9.47
CA GLN A 190 8.39 15.58 9.65
C GLN A 190 7.55 16.43 8.69
N GLU A 191 7.13 15.81 7.60
CA GLU A 191 6.28 16.44 6.61
C GLU A 191 4.85 16.53 7.17
N GLY A 192 4.26 17.73 7.12
CA GLY A 192 2.86 17.92 7.48
C GLY A 192 2.58 17.95 8.98
N GLY A 193 3.00 19.03 9.64
CA GLY A 193 2.41 19.40 10.92
C GLY A 193 0.90 19.65 10.79
N PHE A 194 0.20 19.28 11.87
CA PHE A 194 -1.23 19.17 12.16
C PHE A 194 -1.88 17.78 12.17
N CYS A 195 -1.14 16.68 11.97
CA CYS A 195 -1.73 15.33 11.69
C CYS A 195 -2.41 15.25 10.29
N PHE A 196 -1.68 15.66 9.24
CA PHE A 196 -2.00 15.56 7.78
C PHE A 196 -2.54 16.81 7.05
N SER A 197 -2.07 18.03 7.34
CA SER A 197 -2.46 19.19 6.51
C SER A 197 -1.38 20.25 6.29
N ASN A 198 -0.10 19.88 6.14
CA ASN A 198 0.88 20.85 5.66
C ASN A 198 1.91 20.24 4.68
N SER A 199 1.48 20.05 3.43
CA SER A 199 2.34 19.62 2.32
C SER A 199 3.44 20.62 1.94
N SER A 200 3.52 21.80 2.58
CA SER A 200 4.60 22.78 2.32
C SER A 200 5.98 22.37 2.83
N ARG A 201 6.06 21.33 3.68
CA ARG A 201 7.30 20.81 4.26
C ARG A 201 7.79 19.50 3.64
N GLN A 202 7.23 19.13 2.48
CA GLN A 202 7.56 17.88 1.82
C GLN A 202 8.95 17.99 1.15
N SER A 203 9.96 17.32 1.69
CA SER A 203 11.30 17.31 1.10
C SER A 203 11.34 16.32 -0.06
N SER A 204 11.96 16.72 -1.18
CA SER A 204 12.08 15.85 -2.35
C SER A 204 12.74 14.50 -1.99
N TYR A 205 13.70 14.48 -1.06
CA TYR A 205 14.41 13.27 -0.64
C TYR A 205 13.53 12.25 0.09
N THR A 206 12.70 12.68 1.04
CA THR A 206 11.77 11.82 1.79
C THR A 206 10.68 11.24 0.88
N THR A 207 10.26 12.04 -0.09
CA THR A 207 9.30 11.57 -1.10
C THR A 207 9.93 10.56 -2.06
N ILE A 208 11.13 10.84 -2.58
CA ILE A 208 11.89 9.89 -3.42
C ILE A 208 12.14 8.58 -2.68
N PHE A 209 12.58 8.61 -1.42
CA PHE A 209 12.79 7.40 -0.63
C PHE A 209 11.49 6.61 -0.44
N SER A 210 10.37 7.32 -0.23
CA SER A 210 9.04 6.71 -0.11
C SER A 210 8.61 6.02 -1.41
N LEU A 211 8.82 6.67 -2.57
CA LEU A 211 8.54 6.09 -3.89
C LEU A 211 9.45 4.91 -4.19
N LEU A 212 10.75 5.00 -3.88
CA LEU A 212 11.69 3.89 -4.04
C LEU A 212 11.31 2.70 -3.15
N GLY A 213 10.96 2.97 -1.90
CA GLY A 213 10.46 2.00 -0.94
C GLY A 213 9.13 1.34 -1.34
N PHE A 214 8.47 1.80 -2.39
CA PHE A 214 7.27 1.20 -2.95
C PHE A 214 7.51 0.54 -4.31
N TYR A 215 8.08 1.26 -5.28
CA TYR A 215 8.23 0.77 -6.65
C TYR A 215 9.24 -0.37 -6.77
N LEU A 216 10.28 -0.39 -5.93
CA LEU A 216 11.23 -1.52 -5.91
C LEU A 216 10.54 -2.79 -5.39
N PRO A 217 9.84 -2.79 -4.24
CA PRO A 217 9.03 -3.93 -3.83
C PRO A 217 7.95 -4.34 -4.84
N LEU A 218 7.27 -3.38 -5.48
CA LEU A 218 6.27 -3.66 -6.51
C LEU A 218 6.90 -4.42 -7.70
N ALA A 219 8.04 -3.96 -8.20
CA ALA A 219 8.73 -4.61 -9.33
C ALA A 219 9.13 -6.05 -8.98
N VAL A 220 9.69 -6.27 -7.78
CA VAL A 220 10.04 -7.61 -7.28
C VAL A 220 8.79 -8.48 -7.14
N LEU A 221 7.72 -7.95 -6.55
CA LEU A 221 6.46 -8.66 -6.33
C LEU A 221 5.83 -9.09 -7.66
N VAL A 222 5.75 -8.19 -8.64
CA VAL A 222 5.22 -8.49 -9.99
C VAL A 222 6.07 -9.55 -10.68
N PHE A 223 7.40 -9.38 -10.68
CA PHE A 223 8.31 -10.37 -11.26
C PHE A 223 8.14 -11.76 -10.63
N CYS A 224 8.15 -11.83 -9.29
CA CYS A 224 7.97 -13.09 -8.58
C CYS A 224 6.61 -13.73 -8.89
N SER A 225 5.55 -12.93 -8.94
CA SER A 225 4.19 -13.39 -9.24
C SER A 225 4.09 -13.98 -10.64
N LEU A 226 4.59 -13.27 -11.65
CA LEU A 226 4.61 -13.76 -13.03
C LEU A 226 5.38 -15.07 -13.15
N GLN A 227 6.53 -15.19 -12.47
CA GLN A 227 7.36 -16.38 -12.53
C GLN A 227 6.75 -17.59 -11.83
N VAL A 228 6.03 -17.37 -10.73
CA VAL A 228 5.27 -18.43 -10.04
C VAL A 228 4.10 -18.89 -10.90
N VAL A 229 3.34 -17.97 -11.49
CA VAL A 229 2.23 -18.30 -12.41
C VAL A 229 2.75 -19.03 -13.65
N ALA A 230 3.82 -18.56 -14.29
CA ALA A 230 4.40 -19.24 -15.43
C ALA A 230 4.86 -20.67 -15.11
N ALA A 231 5.36 -20.91 -13.90
CA ALA A 231 5.74 -22.25 -13.45
C ALA A 231 4.54 -23.21 -13.30
N THR A 232 3.33 -22.68 -13.06
CA THR A 232 2.10 -23.50 -13.03
C THR A 232 1.56 -23.85 -14.41
N LEU A 233 1.87 -23.03 -15.42
CA LEU A 233 1.45 -23.24 -16.81
C LEU A 233 2.44 -24.10 -17.61
N ALA A 234 3.65 -24.30 -17.09
CA ALA A 234 4.68 -25.10 -17.74
C ALA A 234 4.27 -26.59 -17.78
N PRO A 235 4.42 -27.29 -18.93
CA PRO A 235 4.15 -28.73 -19.03
C PRO A 235 5.02 -29.51 -18.04
N LYS A 236 4.40 -30.31 -17.16
CA LYS A 236 5.10 -31.24 -16.26
C LYS A 236 4.80 -32.69 -16.66
N PRO A 237 5.79 -33.60 -16.53
CA PRO A 237 5.56 -35.02 -16.73
C PRO A 237 4.50 -35.56 -15.74
N ALA A 238 3.67 -36.50 -16.20
CA ALA A 238 2.43 -36.95 -15.54
C ALA A 238 2.62 -37.60 -14.15
N ALA A 239 3.85 -37.85 -13.71
CA ALA A 239 4.15 -38.53 -12.44
C ALA A 239 4.21 -37.60 -11.21
N ASP A 240 3.99 -36.29 -11.36
CA ASP A 240 4.30 -35.29 -10.31
C ASP A 240 3.09 -34.45 -9.88
N THR A 241 1.94 -35.12 -9.68
CA THR A 241 0.66 -34.49 -9.29
C THR A 241 0.77 -33.68 -7.98
N GLY A 242 1.56 -34.14 -7.01
CA GLY A 242 1.80 -33.43 -5.74
C GLY A 242 2.55 -32.10 -5.91
N GLN A 243 3.49 -32.03 -6.86
CA GLN A 243 4.20 -30.78 -7.14
C GLN A 243 3.35 -29.79 -7.95
N VAL A 244 2.45 -30.27 -8.81
CA VAL A 244 1.45 -29.42 -9.50
C VAL A 244 0.50 -28.77 -8.50
N GLU A 245 -0.02 -29.53 -7.53
CA GLU A 245 -0.96 -29.01 -6.54
C GLU A 245 -0.32 -27.97 -5.61
N SER A 246 0.90 -28.24 -5.12
CA SER A 246 1.64 -27.28 -4.27
C SER A 246 2.05 -26.00 -5.00
N THR A 247 2.42 -26.09 -6.28
CA THR A 247 2.72 -24.90 -7.10
C THR A 247 1.48 -24.07 -7.41
N GLN A 248 0.32 -24.70 -7.64
CA GLN A 248 -0.95 -24.00 -7.84
C GLN A 248 -1.40 -23.27 -6.56
N LYS A 249 -1.21 -23.87 -5.38
CA LYS A 249 -1.48 -23.22 -4.08
C LYS A 249 -0.59 -22.00 -3.87
N ALA A 250 0.71 -22.16 -4.11
CA ALA A 250 1.68 -21.06 -4.06
C ALA A 250 1.30 -19.92 -5.02
N ALA A 251 0.86 -20.25 -6.24
CA ALA A 251 0.41 -19.25 -7.21
C ALA A 251 -0.84 -18.50 -6.75
N ARG A 252 -1.85 -19.20 -6.20
CA ARG A 252 -3.07 -18.54 -5.67
C ARG A 252 -2.74 -17.58 -4.53
N MET A 253 -1.87 -18.00 -3.61
CA MET A 253 -1.42 -17.16 -2.51
C MET A 253 -0.67 -15.91 -3.03
N VAL A 254 0.31 -16.09 -3.92
CA VAL A 254 1.10 -14.98 -4.46
C VAL A 254 0.22 -14.01 -5.27
N TRP A 255 -0.72 -14.52 -6.07
CA TRP A 255 -1.63 -13.71 -6.86
C TRP A 255 -2.62 -12.92 -5.97
N ALA A 256 -3.16 -13.56 -4.93
CA ALA A 256 -4.01 -12.87 -3.96
C ALA A 256 -3.25 -11.74 -3.26
N ASN A 257 -2.00 -11.98 -2.83
CA ASN A 257 -1.16 -10.97 -2.20
C ASN A 257 -0.83 -9.82 -3.16
N LEU A 258 -0.60 -10.10 -4.45
CA LEU A 258 -0.40 -9.07 -5.47
C LEU A 258 -1.63 -8.18 -5.62
N VAL A 259 -2.84 -8.76 -5.65
CA VAL A 259 -4.09 -7.98 -5.75
C VAL A 259 -4.27 -7.09 -4.53
N VAL A 260 -4.11 -7.64 -3.33
CA VAL A 260 -4.22 -6.85 -2.09
C VAL A 260 -3.19 -5.72 -2.09
N PHE A 261 -1.94 -6.01 -2.44
CA PHE A 261 -0.88 -5.01 -2.51
C PHE A 261 -1.22 -3.87 -3.49
N VAL A 262 -1.68 -4.22 -4.69
CA VAL A 262 -2.04 -3.25 -5.72
C VAL A 262 -3.23 -2.41 -5.27
N VAL A 263 -4.29 -3.02 -4.73
CA VAL A 263 -5.49 -2.29 -4.29
C VAL A 263 -5.18 -1.37 -3.12
N CYS A 264 -4.39 -1.81 -2.14
CA CYS A 264 -4.11 -1.04 -0.92
C CYS A 264 -3.06 0.04 -1.14
N PHE A 265 -1.93 -0.29 -1.79
CA PHE A 265 -0.74 0.57 -1.77
C PHE A 265 -0.55 1.37 -3.06
N LEU A 266 -0.89 0.82 -4.23
CA LEU A 266 -0.63 1.50 -5.50
C LEU A 266 -1.36 2.86 -5.63
N PRO A 267 -2.65 3.00 -5.27
CA PRO A 267 -3.36 4.26 -5.44
C PRO A 267 -2.67 5.42 -4.73
N PHE A 268 -2.24 5.21 -3.48
CA PHE A 268 -1.56 6.25 -2.70
C PHE A 268 -0.25 6.69 -3.36
N HIS A 269 0.58 5.73 -3.78
CA HIS A 269 1.88 6.05 -4.37
C HIS A 269 1.75 6.65 -5.77
N VAL A 270 0.72 6.28 -6.54
CA VAL A 270 0.41 6.94 -7.82
C VAL A 270 0.04 8.39 -7.62
N VAL A 271 -0.86 8.69 -6.66
CA VAL A 271 -1.26 10.07 -6.36
C VAL A 271 -0.05 10.89 -5.87
N LEU A 272 0.79 10.30 -5.02
CA LEU A 272 2.04 10.93 -4.56
C LEU A 272 3.01 11.20 -5.71
N THR A 273 3.18 10.25 -6.64
CA THR A 273 4.00 10.43 -7.84
C THR A 273 3.47 11.55 -8.72
N VAL A 274 2.15 11.63 -8.93
CA VAL A 274 1.52 12.72 -9.70
C VAL A 274 1.78 14.07 -9.04
N GLN A 275 1.65 14.15 -7.72
CA GLN A 275 1.94 15.38 -6.97
C GLN A 275 3.36 15.87 -7.19
N VAL A 276 4.35 14.98 -7.08
CA VAL A 276 5.76 15.31 -7.25
C VAL A 276 6.09 15.66 -8.69
N ALA A 277 5.60 14.87 -9.64
CA ALA A 277 5.91 15.03 -11.06
C ALA A 277 5.31 16.33 -11.64
N THR A 278 4.14 16.73 -11.16
CA THR A 278 3.44 17.93 -11.66
C THR A 278 3.70 19.17 -10.81
N GLY A 279 4.18 19.02 -9.57
CA GLY A 279 4.26 20.11 -8.58
C GLY A 279 2.90 20.69 -8.20
N LEU A 280 1.80 20.03 -8.57
CA LEU A 280 0.44 20.57 -8.37
C LEU A 280 -0.04 20.29 -6.94
N HIS A 281 -0.42 21.34 -6.23
CA HIS A 281 -1.05 21.24 -4.91
C HIS A 281 -2.52 21.66 -5.00
N SER A 282 -3.32 20.84 -5.69
CA SER A 282 -4.76 21.10 -5.85
C SER A 282 -5.57 20.40 -4.77
N CYS A 283 -6.79 20.91 -4.52
CA CYS A 283 -7.63 20.32 -3.51
C CYS A 283 -8.03 18.86 -3.80
N ALA A 284 -8.28 18.56 -5.07
CA ALA A 284 -8.57 17.21 -5.53
C ALA A 284 -7.44 16.23 -5.18
N LEU A 285 -6.19 16.67 -5.27
CA LEU A 285 -5.03 15.84 -4.99
C LEU A 285 -4.84 15.59 -3.49
N HIS A 286 -5.06 16.61 -2.66
CA HIS A 286 -5.07 16.46 -1.20
C HIS A 286 -6.15 15.48 -0.74
N LEU A 287 -7.37 15.60 -1.28
CA LEU A 287 -8.45 14.64 -1.01
C LEU A 287 -8.11 13.23 -1.49
N ALA A 288 -7.52 13.11 -2.68
CA ALA A 288 -7.08 11.82 -3.22
C ALA A 288 -6.02 11.16 -2.33
N LEU A 289 -5.05 11.91 -1.80
CA LEU A 289 -4.04 11.39 -0.86
C LEU A 289 -4.67 10.92 0.45
N ASP A 290 -5.62 11.67 1.00
CA ASP A 290 -6.33 11.27 2.22
C ASP A 290 -7.13 9.98 2.02
N VAL A 291 -7.94 9.91 0.95
CA VAL A 291 -8.74 8.73 0.61
C VAL A 291 -7.88 7.51 0.33
N THR A 292 -6.83 7.66 -0.48
CA THR A 292 -5.94 6.54 -0.83
C THR A 292 -5.05 6.12 0.34
N SER A 293 -4.69 7.05 1.23
CA SER A 293 -3.99 6.72 2.48
C SER A 293 -4.88 5.89 3.40
N LYS A 294 -6.18 6.24 3.51
CA LYS A 294 -7.17 5.44 4.24
C LYS A 294 -7.28 4.05 3.62
N LEU A 295 -7.42 3.94 2.30
CA LEU A 295 -7.43 2.66 1.58
C LEU A 295 -6.18 1.82 1.87
N SER A 296 -5.01 2.43 1.92
CA SER A 296 -3.76 1.75 2.31
C SER A 296 -3.81 1.18 3.73
N ASN A 297 -4.50 1.84 4.67
CA ASN A 297 -4.67 1.33 6.03
C ASN A 297 -5.65 0.14 6.09
N ALA A 298 -6.55 -0.02 5.12
CA ALA A 298 -7.42 -1.19 5.04
C ALA A 298 -6.65 -2.50 4.76
N ASN A 299 -5.37 -2.41 4.38
CA ASN A 299 -4.49 -3.56 4.22
C ASN A 299 -4.50 -4.48 5.44
N CYS A 300 -4.55 -3.91 6.65
CA CYS A 300 -4.54 -4.70 7.88
C CYS A 300 -5.71 -5.68 8.01
N CYS A 301 -6.83 -5.43 7.32
CA CYS A 301 -7.95 -6.37 7.27
C CYS A 301 -7.85 -7.32 6.07
N LEU A 302 -7.28 -6.85 4.96
CA LEU A 302 -7.16 -7.62 3.72
C LEU A 302 -6.04 -8.68 3.79
N ASP A 303 -5.10 -8.55 4.72
CA ASP A 303 -4.10 -9.57 5.02
C ASP A 303 -4.72 -10.88 5.54
N ALA A 304 -6.00 -10.88 5.95
CA ALA A 304 -6.76 -12.10 6.22
C ALA A 304 -6.83 -13.07 5.03
N VAL A 305 -6.72 -12.57 3.80
CA VAL A 305 -6.63 -13.42 2.61
C VAL A 305 -5.36 -14.27 2.65
N CYS A 306 -4.23 -13.70 3.08
CA CYS A 306 -2.98 -14.44 3.27
C CYS A 306 -3.15 -15.57 4.30
N TYR A 307 -3.84 -15.27 5.41
CA TYR A 307 -4.07 -16.24 6.49
C TYR A 307 -4.99 -17.38 6.07
N TYR A 308 -6.02 -17.09 5.28
CA TYR A 308 -6.93 -18.09 4.73
C TYR A 308 -6.18 -19.14 3.89
N TYR A 309 -5.33 -18.69 2.95
CA TYR A 309 -4.56 -19.61 2.12
C TYR A 309 -3.57 -20.44 2.95
N MET A 310 -2.97 -19.86 3.99
CA MET A 310 -2.12 -20.63 4.90
C MET A 310 -2.92 -21.66 5.71
N ALA A 311 -4.08 -21.27 6.24
CA ALA A 311 -4.91 -22.16 7.05
C ALA A 311 -5.34 -23.38 6.23
N LYS A 312 -5.66 -23.16 4.96
CA LYS A 312 -5.94 -24.21 3.99
C LYS A 312 -4.74 -25.14 3.77
N GLU A 313 -3.54 -24.59 3.54
CA GLU A 313 -2.31 -25.40 3.43
C GLU A 313 -2.08 -26.28 4.66
N PHE A 314 -2.36 -25.77 5.86
CA PHE A 314 -2.23 -26.53 7.11
C PHE A 314 -3.26 -27.64 7.24
N GLN A 315 -4.54 -27.36 6.99
CA GLN A 315 -5.62 -28.35 7.08
C GLN A 315 -5.36 -29.55 6.16
N GLU A 316 -4.88 -29.28 4.94
CA GLU A 316 -4.57 -30.31 3.96
C GLU A 316 -3.32 -31.12 4.37
N ALA A 317 -2.27 -30.46 4.89
CA ALA A 317 -1.10 -31.16 5.41
C ALA A 317 -1.41 -32.05 6.63
N SER A 318 -2.32 -31.61 7.51
CA SER A 318 -2.79 -32.40 8.64
C SER A 318 -3.69 -33.57 8.20
N ALA A 319 -4.53 -33.38 7.16
CA ALA A 319 -5.37 -34.44 6.62
C ALA A 319 -4.55 -35.58 5.98
N LEU A 320 -3.42 -35.26 5.32
CA LEU A 320 -2.50 -36.25 4.76
C LEU A 320 -1.69 -37.02 5.82
N ALA A 321 -1.56 -36.47 7.04
CA ALA A 321 -0.83 -37.11 8.13
C ALA A 321 -1.69 -38.12 8.93
N VAL A 322 -2.99 -38.21 8.67
CA VAL A 322 -3.88 -39.21 9.28
C VAL A 322 -3.88 -40.47 8.41
N PRO A 323 -3.39 -41.63 8.88
CA PRO A 323 -3.43 -42.86 8.11
C PRO A 323 -4.87 -43.29 7.84
N PRO A 324 -5.18 -43.87 6.66
CA PRO A 324 -6.50 -44.38 6.36
C PRO A 324 -6.73 -45.68 7.15
N SER A 325 -7.18 -45.57 8.39
CA SER A 325 -7.75 -46.70 9.12
C SER A 325 -9.04 -46.27 9.79
N ALA A 326 -10.14 -46.83 9.28
CA ALA A 326 -11.51 -46.87 9.79
C ALA A 326 -12.57 -46.48 8.73
N LYS A 327 -12.48 -47.06 7.52
CA LYS A 327 -13.70 -47.37 6.75
C LYS A 327 -13.84 -48.89 6.68
N ALA A 328 -14.50 -49.41 7.72
CA ALA A 328 -15.33 -50.61 7.74
C ALA A 328 -14.83 -51.83 6.92
N HIS A 329 -13.99 -52.64 7.57
CA HIS A 329 -14.01 -54.08 7.34
C HIS A 329 -15.26 -54.63 8.05
N LYS A 330 -16.42 -54.58 7.40
CA LYS A 330 -17.62 -55.28 7.88
C LYS A 330 -18.53 -55.61 6.70
N SER A 331 -18.28 -56.76 6.08
CA SER A 331 -19.29 -57.66 5.51
C SER A 331 -18.63 -58.60 4.50
N GLN A 332 -18.26 -59.80 4.94
CA GLN A 332 -18.40 -61.08 4.23
C GLN A 332 -17.52 -62.13 4.93
N ASP A 333 -17.96 -62.55 6.12
CA ASP A 333 -17.53 -63.80 6.76
C ASP A 333 -18.65 -64.25 7.72
N SER A 334 -19.78 -64.64 7.13
CA SER A 334 -20.84 -65.42 7.79
C SER A 334 -21.82 -65.92 6.74
N LEU A 335 -21.40 -66.93 5.99
CA LEU A 335 -22.29 -67.83 5.25
C LEU A 335 -21.53 -69.13 4.99
N CYS A 336 -21.12 -69.79 6.07
CA CYS A 336 -20.66 -71.18 6.03
C CYS A 336 -20.87 -71.86 7.39
N VAL A 337 -22.11 -71.86 7.89
CA VAL A 337 -22.63 -72.87 8.83
C VAL A 337 -24.15 -72.88 8.66
N THR A 338 -24.75 -74.08 8.67
CA THR A 338 -26.19 -74.39 8.65
C THR A 338 -26.84 -74.54 7.27
N LEU A 339 -26.66 -75.71 6.66
CA LEU A 339 -27.75 -76.61 6.27
C LEU A 339 -27.17 -78.01 6.02
N ALA A 340 -27.20 -78.81 7.08
CA ALA A 340 -27.32 -80.26 7.04
C ALA A 340 -28.71 -80.60 7.59
#